data_AF-A0AAV8XZR5-F1
#
_entry.id   AF-A0AAV8XZR5-F1
#
_cell.length_a   1.000
_cell.length_b   1.000
_cell.length_c   1.000
_cell.angle_alpha   90.00
_cell.angle_beta   90.00
_cell.angle_gamma   90.00
#
_symmetry.space_group_name_H-M   'P 1'
#
loop_
_entity.id
_entity.type
_entity.pdbx_description
1 polymer ?
#
loop_
_entity_poly.entity_id
_entity_poly.type
_entity_poly.pdbx_seq_one_letter_code
_entity_poly.pdbx_strand_id
1 'polypeptide(L)'
;MDYEKEQEILLRSFEEVEADENYGCDDDDEQCEIDDIEQRSECSDSEVFICKGRITKWNKHCPSKNVRTRSANIVLQLPGVKPYDKSKNSSLDIWLCLFDEEMLNIIVDCTNIEINSISQNFSRERDVRPTNLVEIKALIRLLYVAGVRKANHMNLGDLWRTDGSGVEAFRLKMNRIRECVHFDDIHIRQERVQVDKLAPIRMMFEKFNSNQKMCYSHSAHVIIDEKMEAFRDVGKQPEDPFQKETTAKSVVERFSQHIYGTNINVTTDNWFTSMELVESLKRNKLTPLGIIRKNKR
;
A
#
# COMPACT_ATOMS: atom_id res chain seq x y z
N MET A 1 -24.80 -4.85 26.23
CA MET A 1 -25.01 -4.65 24.79
C MET A 1 -25.65 -5.90 24.26
N ASP A 2 -26.72 -5.75 23.48
CA ASP A 2 -27.61 -6.85 23.10
C ASP A 2 -27.06 -7.53 21.85
N TYR A 3 -26.51 -8.73 22.02
CA TYR A 3 -25.78 -9.48 20.99
C TYR A 3 -26.63 -9.70 19.72
N GLU A 4 -27.95 -9.82 19.89
CA GLU A 4 -28.89 -9.97 18.77
C GLU A 4 -28.97 -8.71 17.90
N LYS A 5 -28.86 -7.52 18.49
CA LYS A 5 -28.80 -6.25 17.74
C LYS A 5 -27.52 -6.13 16.93
N GLU A 6 -26.38 -6.61 17.46
CA GLU A 6 -25.12 -6.62 16.72
C GLU A 6 -25.16 -7.59 15.53
N GLN A 7 -25.80 -8.76 15.70
CA GLN A 7 -26.00 -9.69 14.59
C GLN A 7 -26.94 -9.14 13.50
N GLU A 8 -28.02 -8.47 13.88
CA GLU A 8 -28.97 -7.87 12.93
C GLU A 8 -28.34 -6.71 12.13
N ILE A 9 -27.48 -5.92 12.78
CA ILE A 9 -26.67 -4.88 12.12
C ILE A 9 -25.66 -5.52 11.15
N LEU A 10 -24.99 -6.60 11.55
CA LEU A 10 -24.05 -7.32 10.69
C LEU A 10 -24.75 -7.93 9.47
N LEU A 11 -25.92 -8.56 9.65
CA LEU A 11 -26.71 -9.14 8.55
C LEU A 11 -27.16 -8.09 7.53
N ARG A 12 -27.69 -6.94 7.98
CA ARG A 12 -27.98 -5.81 7.09
C ARG A 12 -26.74 -5.32 6.34
N SER A 13 -25.59 -5.30 7.03
CA SER A 13 -24.33 -4.87 6.44
C SER A 13 -23.80 -5.85 5.39
N PHE A 14 -24.19 -7.13 5.43
CA PHE A 14 -23.86 -8.10 4.38
C PHE A 14 -24.78 -7.96 3.17
N GLU A 15 -26.08 -7.72 3.39
CA GLU A 15 -27.04 -7.48 2.30
C GLU A 15 -26.76 -6.16 1.54
N GLU A 16 -26.28 -5.11 2.23
CA GLU A 16 -25.84 -3.86 1.59
C GLU A 16 -24.57 -4.03 0.74
N VAL A 17 -23.66 -4.94 1.14
CA VAL A 17 -22.45 -5.24 0.35
C VAL A 17 -22.79 -6.02 -0.92
N GLU A 18 -23.74 -6.97 -0.86
CA GLU A 18 -24.22 -7.67 -2.07
C GLU A 18 -25.00 -6.73 -3.02
N ALA A 19 -25.66 -5.69 -2.49
CA ALA A 19 -26.36 -4.70 -3.32
C ALA A 19 -25.41 -3.71 -4.03
N ASP A 20 -24.26 -3.38 -3.41
CA ASP A 20 -23.21 -2.53 -3.98
C ASP A 20 -22.27 -3.28 -4.95
N GLU A 21 -22.36 -4.61 -5.06
CA GLU A 21 -21.71 -5.36 -6.14
C GLU A 21 -22.35 -5.14 -7.52
N ASN A 22 -23.45 -4.36 -7.60
CA ASN A 22 -24.10 -4.02 -8.86
C ASN A 22 -23.61 -2.69 -9.48
N TYR A 23 -22.39 -2.23 -9.14
CA TYR A 23 -21.68 -1.28 -9.99
C TYR A 23 -21.25 -1.99 -11.27
N GLY A 24 -22.14 -1.98 -12.26
CA GLY A 24 -21.80 -2.35 -13.62
C GLY A 24 -20.59 -1.53 -14.07
N CYS A 25 -19.46 -2.23 -14.26
CA CYS A 25 -18.45 -1.79 -15.21
C CYS A 25 -19.17 -1.82 -16.56
N ASP A 26 -19.54 -0.66 -17.11
CA ASP A 26 -19.75 -0.56 -18.56
C ASP A 26 -18.37 -0.79 -19.20
N ASP A 27 -17.98 -2.07 -19.26
CA ASP A 27 -16.91 -2.60 -20.10
C ASP A 27 -17.39 -2.50 -21.54
N ASP A 28 -17.32 -1.30 -22.11
CA ASP A 28 -17.05 -1.17 -23.54
C ASP A 28 -15.53 -1.44 -23.74
N ASP A 29 -15.09 -2.63 -23.34
CA ASP A 29 -13.85 -3.25 -23.78
C ASP A 29 -14.08 -3.73 -25.21
N GLU A 30 -14.01 -2.78 -26.17
CA GLU A 30 -13.61 -3.16 -27.52
C GLU A 30 -12.23 -3.81 -27.38
N GLN A 31 -12.21 -5.15 -27.38
CA GLN A 31 -11.00 -5.94 -27.54
C GLN A 31 -10.26 -5.40 -28.76
N CYS A 32 -9.23 -4.60 -28.52
CA CYS A 32 -8.25 -4.31 -29.56
C CYS A 32 -7.46 -5.61 -29.74
N GLU A 33 -7.93 -6.47 -30.63
CA GLU A 33 -7.10 -7.54 -31.18
C GLU A 33 -5.81 -6.89 -31.67
N ILE A 34 -4.69 -7.24 -31.04
CA ILE A 34 -3.37 -6.92 -31.56
C ILE A 34 -3.18 -7.87 -32.74
N ASP A 35 -3.71 -7.48 -33.90
CA ASP A 35 -3.39 -8.15 -35.14
C ASP A 35 -1.88 -7.95 -35.39
N ASP A 36 -1.13 -9.04 -35.32
CA ASP A 36 0.24 -9.14 -35.82
C ASP A 36 0.21 -8.96 -37.36
N ILE A 37 0.05 -7.71 -37.80
CA ILE A 37 0.12 -7.36 -39.22
C ILE A 37 1.59 -7.38 -39.64
N GLU A 38 2.08 -8.57 -40.01
CA GLU A 38 3.23 -8.73 -40.89
C GLU A 38 2.87 -8.26 -42.32
N GLN A 39 2.66 -6.95 -42.50
CA GLN A 39 2.67 -6.36 -43.84
C GLN A 39 3.80 -5.37 -43.98
N ARG A 40 4.79 -5.78 -44.78
CA ARG A 40 5.84 -4.93 -45.34
C ARG A 40 5.19 -3.84 -46.19
N SER A 41 4.89 -2.70 -45.60
CA SER A 41 4.67 -1.46 -46.35
C SER A 41 5.83 -0.52 -46.08
N GLU A 42 6.45 -0.06 -47.16
CA GLU A 42 7.45 1.01 -47.11
C GLU A 42 6.83 2.21 -46.38
N CYS A 43 7.48 2.64 -45.30
CA CYS A 43 6.97 3.66 -44.40
C CYS A 43 6.99 5.01 -45.12
N SER A 44 5.86 5.39 -45.75
CA SER A 44 5.65 6.76 -46.15
C SER A 44 5.56 7.62 -44.91
N ASP A 45 6.41 8.63 -44.84
CA ASP A 45 6.40 9.64 -43.79
C ASP A 45 4.98 10.23 -43.65
N SER A 46 4.56 10.50 -42.41
CA SER A 46 3.56 11.54 -42.05
C SER A 46 2.12 11.19 -41.64
N GLU A 47 1.78 9.99 -41.14
CA GLU A 47 0.53 9.89 -40.32
C GLU A 47 0.82 10.15 -38.84
N VAL A 48 0.35 11.30 -38.35
CA VAL A 48 0.58 11.81 -37.01
C VAL A 48 -0.75 12.19 -36.37
N PHE A 49 -1.03 11.71 -35.16
CA PHE A 49 -2.12 12.27 -34.35
C PHE A 49 -1.67 13.60 -33.74
N ILE A 50 -2.47 14.63 -33.94
CA ILE A 50 -2.21 15.97 -33.40
C ILE A 50 -3.19 16.21 -32.24
N CYS A 51 -2.66 16.40 -31.03
CA CYS A 51 -3.47 16.71 -29.87
C CYS A 51 -4.16 18.07 -30.01
N LYS A 52 -5.28 18.27 -29.28
CA LYS A 52 -6.02 19.52 -29.24
C LYS A 52 -5.11 20.62 -28.65
N GLY A 53 -4.76 21.61 -29.47
CA GLY A 53 -3.71 22.61 -29.18
C GLY A 53 -2.61 22.67 -30.24
N ARG A 54 -2.51 21.68 -31.13
CA ARG A 54 -1.54 21.61 -32.25
C ARG A 54 -0.05 21.62 -31.86
N ILE A 55 0.27 21.49 -30.58
CA ILE A 55 1.65 21.49 -30.07
C ILE A 55 2.26 20.09 -30.14
N THR A 56 1.52 19.07 -29.68
CA THR A 56 2.03 17.71 -29.54
C THR A 56 1.61 16.82 -30.70
N LYS A 57 2.59 16.12 -31.28
CA LYS A 57 2.49 15.23 -32.43
C LYS A 57 2.83 13.80 -32.00
N TRP A 58 1.98 12.83 -32.31
CA TRP A 58 2.18 11.42 -32.03
C TRP A 58 2.26 10.62 -33.32
N ASN A 59 3.35 9.91 -33.54
CA ASN A 59 3.48 9.06 -34.72
C ASN A 59 2.54 7.85 -34.60
N LYS A 60 1.78 7.58 -35.67
CA LYS A 60 0.92 6.39 -35.74
C LYS A 60 1.72 5.11 -35.96
N HIS A 61 2.84 5.21 -36.66
CA HIS A 61 3.66 4.06 -37.03
C HIS A 61 4.88 3.94 -36.11
N CYS A 62 5.29 2.70 -35.85
CA CYS A 62 6.51 2.42 -35.12
C CYS A 62 7.73 2.99 -35.89
N PRO A 63 8.75 3.52 -35.20
CA PRO A 63 9.98 3.97 -35.85
C PRO A 63 10.65 2.85 -36.66
N SER A 64 11.41 3.22 -37.70
CA SER A 64 12.15 2.26 -38.54
C SER A 64 13.06 1.36 -37.69
N LYS A 65 12.92 0.04 -37.85
CA LYS A 65 13.69 -0.98 -37.11
C LYS A 65 15.16 -1.08 -37.56
N ASN A 66 15.52 -0.48 -38.71
CA ASN A 66 16.87 -0.51 -39.29
C ASN A 66 17.76 0.64 -38.81
N VAL A 67 17.56 1.10 -37.57
CA VAL A 67 18.38 2.15 -36.95
C VAL A 67 18.90 1.63 -35.62
N ARG A 68 20.19 1.84 -35.33
CA ARG A 68 20.73 1.56 -34.00
C ARG A 68 19.98 2.43 -32.98
N THR A 69 19.22 1.80 -32.09
CA THR A 69 18.53 2.49 -31.00
C THR A 69 19.54 3.32 -30.21
N ARG A 70 19.32 4.63 -30.14
CA ARG A 70 20.14 5.51 -29.29
C ARG A 70 20.04 5.04 -27.85
N SER A 71 21.14 5.05 -27.10
CA SER A 71 21.11 4.81 -25.65
C SER A 71 20.39 5.97 -24.95
N ALA A 72 19.06 5.91 -24.92
CA ALA A 72 18.21 6.77 -24.12
C ALA A 72 17.88 6.07 -22.80
N ASN A 73 17.54 6.83 -21.76
CA ASN A 73 17.18 6.30 -20.43
C ASN A 73 18.25 5.41 -19.79
N ILE A 74 19.47 5.92 -19.70
CA ILE A 74 20.54 5.24 -18.98
C ILE A 74 20.19 5.29 -17.49
N VAL A 75 19.76 4.15 -16.95
CA VAL A 75 19.46 3.97 -15.53
C VAL A 75 20.77 3.96 -14.76
N LEU A 76 20.90 4.90 -13.84
CA LEU A 76 22.16 5.13 -13.10
C LEU A 76 22.33 4.19 -11.90
N GLN A 77 21.23 3.58 -11.43
CA GLN A 77 21.21 2.77 -10.23
C GLN A 77 20.84 1.32 -10.56
N LEU A 78 21.64 0.38 -10.08
CA LEU A 78 21.34 -1.04 -10.22
C LEU A 78 20.20 -1.42 -9.27
N PRO A 79 19.22 -2.21 -9.72
CA PRO A 79 18.19 -2.75 -8.82
C PRO A 79 18.80 -3.65 -7.77
N GLY A 80 18.20 -3.66 -6.59
CA GLY A 80 18.53 -4.61 -5.54
C GLY A 80 18.67 -4.00 -4.15
N VAL A 81 19.04 -4.88 -3.22
CA VAL A 81 19.26 -4.53 -1.81
C VAL A 81 20.40 -3.52 -1.70
N LYS A 82 20.17 -2.43 -0.96
CA LYS A 82 21.17 -1.39 -0.74
C LYS A 82 22.33 -1.92 0.11
N PRO A 83 23.55 -1.37 -0.04
CA PRO A 83 24.76 -1.90 0.61
C PRO A 83 24.64 -2.14 2.12
N TYR A 84 23.89 -1.30 2.83
CA TYR A 84 23.66 -1.40 4.28
C TYR A 84 23.03 -2.73 4.71
N ASP A 85 22.17 -3.30 3.86
CA ASP A 85 21.40 -4.51 4.18
C ASP A 85 21.94 -5.77 3.50
N LYS A 86 22.97 -5.67 2.64
CA LYS A 86 23.51 -6.80 1.88
C LYS A 86 24.13 -7.90 2.75
N SER A 87 24.53 -7.59 3.98
CA SER A 87 25.13 -8.56 4.91
C SER A 87 24.09 -9.41 5.65
N LYS A 88 22.80 -9.06 5.57
CA LYS A 88 21.72 -9.74 6.30
C LYS A 88 21.17 -10.90 5.48
N ASN A 89 21.38 -12.11 5.98
CA ASN A 89 20.99 -13.35 5.28
C ASN A 89 19.90 -14.14 6.03
N SER A 90 19.66 -13.85 7.30
CA SER A 90 18.58 -14.49 8.05
C SER A 90 17.24 -13.86 7.70
N SER A 91 16.19 -14.67 7.56
CA SER A 91 14.82 -14.18 7.33
C SER A 91 14.38 -13.16 8.40
N LEU A 92 14.83 -13.35 9.65
CA LEU A 92 14.53 -12.42 10.73
C LEU A 92 15.26 -11.08 10.56
N ASP A 93 16.54 -11.10 10.20
CA ASP A 93 17.32 -9.87 10.02
C ASP A 93 16.78 -9.05 8.86
N ILE A 94 16.34 -9.71 7.79
CA ILE A 94 15.68 -9.07 6.64
C ILE A 94 14.33 -8.47 7.05
N TRP A 95 13.55 -9.18 7.87
CA TRP A 95 12.28 -8.67 8.39
C TRP A 95 12.49 -7.43 9.26
N LEU A 96 13.53 -7.44 10.10
CA LEU A 96 13.91 -6.31 10.96
C LEU A 96 14.43 -5.09 10.19
N CYS A 97 14.82 -5.24 8.91
CA CYS A 97 15.11 -4.09 8.06
C CYS A 97 13.86 -3.26 7.74
N LEU A 98 12.71 -3.93 7.60
CA LEU A 98 11.43 -3.29 7.29
C LEU A 98 10.72 -2.84 8.56
N PHE A 99 10.72 -3.72 9.56
CA PHE A 99 10.03 -3.53 10.83
C PHE A 99 11.05 -3.63 11.98
N ASP A 100 11.67 -2.49 12.30
CA ASP A 100 12.82 -2.45 13.20
C ASP A 100 12.44 -2.63 14.69
N GLU A 101 13.47 -2.76 15.55
CA GLU A 101 13.24 -2.94 16.99
C GLU A 101 12.63 -1.69 17.65
N GLU A 102 12.86 -0.50 17.09
CA GLU A 102 12.27 0.74 17.60
C GLU A 102 10.74 0.77 17.36
N MET A 103 10.28 0.35 16.18
CA MET A 103 8.86 0.15 15.86
C MET A 103 8.21 -0.85 16.81
N LEU A 104 8.92 -1.93 17.16
CA LEU A 104 8.42 -2.90 18.14
C LEU A 104 8.34 -2.32 19.55
N ASN A 105 9.34 -1.53 19.97
CA ASN A 105 9.34 -0.88 21.28
C ASN A 105 8.22 0.15 21.38
N ILE A 106 7.97 0.93 20.32
CA ILE A 106 6.82 1.83 20.22
C ILE A 106 5.50 1.09 20.52
N ILE A 107 5.30 -0.08 19.91
CA ILE A 107 4.08 -0.89 20.16
C ILE A 107 4.00 -1.30 21.62
N VAL A 108 5.11 -1.76 22.20
CA VAL A 108 5.18 -2.16 23.61
C VAL A 108 4.79 -0.99 24.51
N ASP A 109 5.38 0.19 24.28
CA ASP A 109 5.18 1.38 25.10
C ASP A 109 3.73 1.88 25.00
N CYS A 110 3.21 2.07 23.79
CA CYS A 110 1.82 2.50 23.56
C CYS A 110 0.81 1.50 24.13
N THR A 111 1.06 0.19 23.96
CA THR A 111 0.21 -0.85 24.53
C THR A 111 0.23 -0.83 26.05
N ASN A 112 1.39 -0.61 26.67
CA ASN A 112 1.52 -0.52 28.12
C ASN A 112 0.88 0.74 28.70
N ILE A 113 0.95 1.87 28.01
CA ILE A 113 0.22 3.09 28.37
C ILE A 113 -1.28 2.78 28.45
N GLU A 114 -1.84 2.08 27.45
CA GLU A 114 -3.25 1.73 27.48
C GLU A 114 -3.58 0.72 28.57
N ILE A 115 -2.77 -0.32 28.75
CA ILE A 115 -2.99 -1.31 29.82
C ILE A 115 -3.05 -0.61 31.19
N ASN A 116 -2.18 0.38 31.41
CA ASN A 116 -2.18 1.17 32.64
C ASN A 116 -3.44 2.05 32.76
N SER A 117 -3.91 2.64 31.66
CA SER A 117 -5.11 3.49 31.62
C SER A 117 -6.38 2.71 32.02
N ILE A 118 -6.52 1.47 31.54
CA ILE A 118 -7.69 0.61 31.81
C ILE A 118 -7.53 -0.26 33.04
N SER A 119 -6.37 -0.23 33.71
CA SER A 119 -6.02 -1.14 34.81
C SER A 119 -7.06 -1.20 35.93
N GLN A 120 -7.69 -0.06 36.22
CA GLN A 120 -8.72 0.09 37.26
C GLN A 120 -10.01 -0.69 36.96
N ASN A 121 -10.27 -1.01 35.69
CA ASN A 121 -11.46 -1.74 35.26
C ASN A 121 -11.37 -3.26 35.51
N PHE A 122 -10.19 -3.76 35.89
CA PHE A 122 -9.94 -5.19 36.04
C PHE A 122 -9.69 -5.57 37.51
N SER A 123 -10.41 -6.59 37.98
CA SER A 123 -10.20 -7.11 39.34
C SER A 123 -8.97 -8.01 39.47
N ARG A 124 -8.44 -8.52 38.35
CA ARG A 124 -7.33 -9.50 38.32
C ARG A 124 -6.08 -8.85 37.73
N GLU A 125 -5.01 -8.78 38.52
CA GLU A 125 -3.71 -8.23 38.10
C GLU A 125 -3.13 -8.93 36.86
N ARG A 126 -3.35 -10.25 36.73
CA ARG A 126 -2.89 -11.03 35.57
C ARG A 126 -3.46 -10.55 34.23
N ASP A 127 -4.63 -9.93 34.22
CA ASP A 127 -5.32 -9.51 33.00
C ASP A 127 -4.82 -8.14 32.51
N VAL A 128 -4.14 -7.39 33.39
CA VAL A 128 -3.55 -6.05 33.14
C VAL A 128 -2.03 -6.04 33.31
N ARG A 129 -1.38 -7.19 33.17
CA ARG A 129 0.09 -7.27 33.23
C ARG A 129 0.69 -6.52 32.03
N PRO A 130 1.74 -5.70 32.21
CA PRO A 130 2.40 -5.06 31.07
C PRO A 130 2.94 -6.09 30.08
N THR A 131 2.92 -5.74 28.79
CA THR A 131 3.54 -6.50 27.70
C THR A 131 5.02 -6.15 27.57
N ASN A 132 5.75 -6.99 26.84
CA ASN A 132 7.16 -6.81 26.54
C ASN A 132 7.46 -7.18 25.09
N LEU A 133 8.70 -6.92 24.66
CA LEU A 133 9.15 -7.17 23.29
C LEU A 133 8.97 -8.64 22.87
N VAL A 134 9.17 -9.60 23.78
CA VAL A 134 9.02 -11.03 23.50
C VAL A 134 7.55 -11.39 23.26
N GLU A 135 6.64 -10.83 24.05
CA GLU A 135 5.19 -11.01 23.88
C GLU A 135 4.69 -10.41 22.56
N ILE A 136 5.13 -9.19 22.19
CA ILE A 136 4.78 -8.56 20.92
C ILE A 136 5.37 -9.33 19.72
N LYS A 137 6.65 -9.74 19.77
CA LYS A 137 7.24 -10.60 18.74
C LYS A 137 6.49 -11.94 18.61
N ALA A 138 6.04 -12.51 19.74
CA ALA A 138 5.24 -13.72 19.75
C ALA A 138 3.85 -13.52 19.12
N LEU A 139 3.21 -12.38 19.38
CA LEU A 139 1.93 -12.02 18.78
C LEU A 139 2.03 -11.90 17.26
N ILE A 140 3.02 -11.15 16.76
CA ILE A 140 3.26 -10.99 15.33
C ILE A 140 3.50 -12.34 14.66
N ARG A 141 4.25 -13.24 15.30
CA ARG A 141 4.44 -14.61 14.82
C ARG A 141 3.13 -15.37 14.69
N LEU A 142 2.21 -15.23 15.64
CA LEU A 142 0.90 -15.88 15.55
C LEU A 142 0.04 -15.32 14.42
N LEU A 143 0.10 -14.01 14.16
CA LEU A 143 -0.58 -13.39 13.02
C LEU A 143 -0.07 -13.99 11.70
N TYR A 144 1.23 -14.19 11.55
CA TYR A 144 1.79 -14.91 10.40
C TYR A 144 1.29 -16.36 10.30
N VAL A 145 1.23 -17.09 11.42
CA VAL A 145 0.69 -18.46 11.43
C VAL A 145 -0.78 -18.48 11.04
N ALA A 146 -1.57 -17.50 11.48
CA ALA A 146 -2.98 -17.34 11.08
C ALA A 146 -3.10 -17.18 9.57
N GLY A 147 -2.28 -16.29 8.99
CA GLY A 147 -2.26 -16.03 7.55
C GLY A 147 -1.86 -17.27 6.73
N VAL A 148 -0.80 -17.98 7.15
CA VAL A 148 -0.35 -19.23 6.49
C VAL A 148 -1.43 -20.31 6.53
N ARG A 149 -2.21 -20.38 7.61
CA ARG A 149 -3.31 -21.33 7.75
C ARG A 149 -4.62 -20.86 7.13
N LYS A 150 -4.66 -19.68 6.50
CA LYS A 150 -5.89 -19.05 5.98
C LYS A 150 -7.01 -18.97 7.03
N ALA A 151 -6.61 -18.74 8.29
CA ALA A 151 -7.49 -18.69 9.45
C ALA A 151 -7.92 -17.26 9.80
N ASN A 152 -7.84 -16.33 8.83
CA ASN A 152 -8.06 -14.90 9.02
C ASN A 152 -9.54 -14.53 9.29
N HIS A 153 -10.48 -15.38 8.87
CA HIS A 153 -11.92 -15.22 9.15
C HIS A 153 -12.41 -16.11 10.29
N MET A 154 -11.51 -16.82 10.99
CA MET A 154 -11.90 -17.61 12.15
C MET A 154 -12.10 -16.70 13.36
N ASN A 155 -13.12 -17.02 14.16
CA ASN A 155 -13.32 -16.33 15.43
C ASN A 155 -12.12 -16.58 16.37
N LEU A 156 -11.82 -15.58 17.20
CA LEU A 156 -10.75 -15.70 18.20
C LEU A 156 -10.96 -16.90 19.14
N GLY A 157 -12.20 -17.22 19.50
CA GLY A 157 -12.50 -18.41 20.31
C GLY A 157 -12.04 -19.70 19.62
N ASP A 158 -12.31 -19.84 18.33
CA ASP A 158 -11.98 -21.03 17.54
C ASP A 158 -10.48 -21.21 17.36
N LEU A 159 -9.73 -20.13 17.19
CA LEU A 159 -8.27 -20.17 17.12
C LEU A 159 -7.62 -20.77 18.38
N TRP A 160 -8.21 -20.54 19.56
CA TRP A 160 -7.71 -21.02 20.86
C TRP A 160 -8.36 -22.33 21.35
N ARG A 161 -9.24 -22.96 20.57
CA ARG A 161 -9.95 -24.18 20.99
C ARG A 161 -9.03 -25.32 21.40
N THR A 162 -9.49 -26.10 22.38
CA THR A 162 -8.73 -27.18 23.03
C THR A 162 -9.04 -28.58 22.53
N ASP A 163 -10.16 -28.75 21.84
CA ASP A 163 -10.72 -30.00 21.35
C ASP A 163 -10.07 -30.55 20.07
N GLY A 164 -8.98 -29.92 19.62
CA GLY A 164 -8.22 -30.32 18.43
C GLY A 164 -8.63 -29.60 17.15
N SER A 165 -9.72 -28.83 17.13
CA SER A 165 -10.10 -28.04 15.96
C SER A 165 -9.41 -26.68 15.88
N GLY A 166 -8.78 -26.23 16.99
CA GLY A 166 -8.06 -24.97 17.06
C GLY A 166 -6.65 -25.00 16.46
N VAL A 167 -6.01 -23.83 16.37
CA VAL A 167 -4.63 -23.72 15.89
C VAL A 167 -3.69 -23.84 17.09
N GLU A 168 -3.10 -25.03 17.25
CA GLU A 168 -2.26 -25.38 18.41
C GLU A 168 -1.20 -24.33 18.79
N ALA A 169 -0.57 -23.72 17.77
CA ALA A 169 0.45 -22.69 17.97
C ALA A 169 -0.03 -21.50 18.83
N PHE A 170 -1.30 -21.11 18.72
CA PHE A 170 -1.85 -19.99 19.49
C PHE A 170 -1.86 -20.31 20.98
N ARG A 171 -2.43 -21.45 21.35
CA ARG A 171 -2.53 -21.88 22.75
C ARG A 171 -1.18 -22.16 23.39
N LEU A 172 -0.24 -22.72 22.63
CA LEU A 172 1.11 -23.00 23.12
C LEU A 172 1.92 -21.72 23.36
N LYS A 173 1.63 -20.64 22.62
CA LYS A 173 2.43 -19.42 22.67
C LYS A 173 1.85 -18.33 23.57
N MET A 174 0.52 -18.19 23.62
CA MET A 174 -0.13 -17.23 24.51
C MET A 174 -1.57 -17.65 24.83
N ASN A 175 -2.06 -17.27 26.01
CA ASN A 175 -3.41 -17.69 26.44
C ASN A 175 -4.55 -16.94 25.73
N ARG A 176 -4.33 -15.69 25.28
CA ARG A 176 -5.28 -14.91 24.48
C ARG A 176 -4.58 -13.72 23.82
N ILE A 177 -5.05 -13.27 22.66
CA ILE A 177 -4.67 -11.96 22.12
C ILE A 177 -5.09 -10.90 23.14
N ARG A 178 -4.16 -10.01 23.47
CA ARG A 178 -4.48 -8.77 24.19
C ARG A 178 -5.19 -7.88 23.18
N GLU A 179 -6.47 -7.58 23.39
CA GLU A 179 -7.29 -6.67 22.57
C GLU A 179 -6.79 -5.20 22.62
N CYS A 180 -5.55 -4.99 23.05
CA CYS A 180 -5.00 -3.70 23.44
C CYS A 180 -3.70 -3.38 22.67
N VAL A 181 -3.47 -3.95 21.48
CA VAL A 181 -2.31 -3.51 20.67
C VAL A 181 -2.54 -2.07 20.23
N HIS A 182 -1.69 -1.17 20.70
CA HIS A 182 -1.73 0.25 20.38
C HIS A 182 -0.44 0.68 19.69
N PHE A 183 -0.57 1.66 18.79
CA PHE A 183 0.52 2.19 17.96
C PHE A 183 0.77 3.69 18.17
N ASP A 184 0.00 4.32 19.05
CA ASP A 184 0.07 5.74 19.38
C ASP A 184 -0.26 5.94 20.86
N ASP A 185 0.18 7.06 21.42
CA ASP A 185 -0.08 7.41 22.81
C ASP A 185 -1.51 7.94 22.96
N ILE A 186 -2.33 7.22 23.74
CA ILE A 186 -3.73 7.55 23.96
C ILE A 186 -3.93 8.94 24.59
N HIS A 187 -2.98 9.41 25.40
CA HIS A 187 -3.12 10.68 26.13
C HIS A 187 -3.15 11.89 25.19
N ILE A 188 -2.41 11.82 24.07
CA ILE A 188 -2.33 12.90 23.07
C ILE A 188 -3.13 12.58 21.80
N ARG A 189 -3.61 11.35 21.65
CA ARG A 189 -4.30 10.88 20.44
C ARG A 189 -5.51 11.75 20.07
N GLN A 190 -6.31 12.18 21.05
CA GLN A 190 -7.49 12.99 20.78
C GLN A 190 -7.16 14.33 20.12
N GLU A 191 -6.09 14.98 20.56
CA GLU A 191 -5.60 16.23 19.98
C GLU A 191 -5.02 16.00 18.58
N ARG A 192 -4.22 14.93 18.42
CA ARG A 192 -3.61 14.60 17.13
C ARG A 192 -4.63 14.23 16.06
N VAL A 193 -5.70 13.51 16.40
CA VAL A 193 -6.75 13.13 15.45
C VAL A 193 -7.52 14.34 14.89
N GLN A 194 -7.57 15.46 15.61
CA GLN A 194 -8.15 16.71 15.09
C GLN A 194 -7.33 17.32 13.96
N VAL A 195 -6.05 16.98 13.88
CA VAL A 195 -5.10 17.53 12.90
C VAL A 195 -4.74 16.49 11.83
N ASP A 196 -4.61 15.22 12.22
CA ASP A 196 -4.28 14.08 11.37
C ASP A 196 -5.15 12.89 11.73
N LYS A 197 -6.07 12.52 10.85
CA LYS A 197 -6.89 11.33 11.10
C LYS A 197 -6.13 10.02 11.06
N LEU A 198 -4.93 10.02 10.49
CA LEU A 198 -4.03 8.86 10.48
C LEU A 198 -3.14 8.82 11.73
N ALA A 199 -3.29 9.77 12.67
CA ALA A 199 -2.48 9.86 13.89
C ALA A 199 -2.27 8.52 14.61
N PRO A 200 -3.31 7.64 14.77
CA PRO A 200 -3.15 6.37 15.47
C PRO A 200 -2.09 5.43 14.89
N ILE A 201 -1.73 5.58 13.62
CA ILE A 201 -0.70 4.75 12.97
C ILE A 201 0.38 5.58 12.26
N ARG A 202 0.31 6.91 12.30
CA ARG A 202 1.16 7.84 11.54
C ARG A 202 2.64 7.54 11.72
N MET A 203 3.06 7.42 12.97
CA MET A 203 4.46 7.19 13.32
C MET A 203 4.96 5.85 12.76
N MET A 204 4.17 4.79 12.92
CA MET A 204 4.50 3.46 12.39
C MET A 204 4.55 3.45 10.86
N PHE A 205 3.59 4.11 10.21
CA PHE A 205 3.49 4.19 8.76
C PHE A 205 4.68 4.94 8.15
N GLU A 206 5.05 6.09 8.69
CA GLU A 206 6.19 6.88 8.20
C GLU A 206 7.52 6.15 8.39
N LYS A 207 7.71 5.52 9.55
CA LYS A 207 8.92 4.75 9.84
C LYS A 207 9.05 3.53 8.94
N PHE A 208 7.96 2.79 8.73
CA PHE A 208 7.92 1.67 7.80
C PHE A 208 8.27 2.09 6.37
N ASN A 209 7.67 3.17 5.87
CA ASN A 209 7.94 3.70 4.53
C ASN A 209 9.39 4.18 4.38
N SER A 210 9.94 4.80 5.42
CA SER A 210 11.35 5.22 5.46
C SER A 210 12.26 4.00 5.35
N ASN A 211 12.01 2.97 6.15
CA ASN A 211 12.75 1.71 6.16
C ASN A 211 12.71 1.03 4.79
N GLN A 212 11.54 0.93 4.15
CA GLN A 212 11.41 0.39 2.79
C GLN A 212 12.27 1.12 1.76
N LYS A 213 12.27 2.46 1.79
CA LYS A 213 13.10 3.28 0.90
C LYS A 213 14.59 3.08 1.15
N MET A 214 14.99 2.73 2.37
CA MET A 214 16.38 2.46 2.72
C MET A 214 16.84 1.03 2.34
N CYS A 215 15.92 0.07 2.29
CA CYS A 215 16.26 -1.33 2.00
C CYS A 215 16.58 -1.59 0.53
N TYR A 216 15.82 -0.99 -0.39
CA TYR A 216 15.79 -1.42 -1.79
C TYR A 216 15.98 -0.29 -2.80
N SER A 217 16.66 -0.61 -3.89
CA SER A 217 16.84 0.24 -5.07
C SER A 217 15.93 -0.23 -6.19
N HIS A 218 15.13 0.68 -6.74
CA HIS A 218 14.14 0.36 -7.78
C HIS A 218 14.80 -0.17 -9.05
N SER A 219 14.04 -0.94 -9.82
CA SER A 219 14.44 -1.36 -11.15
C SER A 219 14.26 -0.25 -12.18
N ALA A 220 14.72 -0.51 -13.41
CA ALA A 220 14.51 0.38 -14.56
C ALA A 220 13.01 0.67 -14.84
N HIS A 221 12.11 -0.18 -14.35
CA HIS A 221 10.67 -0.08 -14.54
C HIS A 221 9.96 -0.11 -13.19
N VAL A 222 9.09 0.87 -12.96
CA VAL A 222 8.23 0.98 -11.78
C VAL A 222 6.79 1.14 -12.25
N ILE A 223 5.87 0.53 -11.51
CA ILE A 223 4.43 0.61 -11.76
C ILE A 223 3.82 1.33 -10.56
N ILE A 224 2.98 2.33 -10.83
CA ILE A 224 2.17 3.01 -9.81
C ILE A 224 0.72 2.70 -10.11
N ASP A 225 0.06 2.14 -9.11
CA ASP A 225 -1.31 1.65 -9.17
C ASP A 225 -1.97 1.82 -7.79
N GLU A 226 -3.30 1.73 -7.73
CA GLU A 226 -4.01 1.70 -6.46
C GLU A 226 -3.98 0.31 -5.82
N LYS A 227 -4.03 0.31 -4.49
CA LYS A 227 -4.46 -0.85 -3.71
C LYS A 227 -5.51 -0.38 -2.71
N MET A 228 -6.68 -0.98 -2.75
CA MET A 228 -7.72 -0.76 -1.76
C MET A 228 -7.58 -1.74 -0.60
N GLU A 229 -7.62 -1.22 0.63
CA GLU A 229 -7.76 -2.02 1.83
C GLU A 229 -9.10 -1.65 2.45
N ALA A 230 -10.01 -2.62 2.57
CA ALA A 230 -11.35 -2.38 3.07
C ALA A 230 -11.27 -1.92 4.53
N PHE A 231 -11.62 -0.66 4.77
CA PHE A 231 -11.60 -0.05 6.10
C PHE A 231 -12.78 0.91 6.25
N ARG A 232 -13.56 0.73 7.31
CA ARG A 232 -14.69 1.62 7.65
C ARG A 232 -14.19 2.73 8.57
N ASP A 233 -14.69 3.94 8.36
CA ASP A 233 -14.51 5.11 9.24
C ASP A 233 -13.11 5.72 9.38
N VAL A 234 -12.77 6.60 8.44
CA VAL A 234 -11.80 7.68 8.71
C VAL A 234 -12.36 9.06 8.33
N GLY A 235 -13.36 9.14 7.43
CA GLY A 235 -13.85 10.42 6.91
C GLY A 235 -12.74 11.26 6.24
N LYS A 236 -13.05 12.51 5.86
CA LYS A 236 -12.08 13.39 5.17
C LYS A 236 -11.05 13.99 6.13
N GLN A 237 -9.78 14.07 5.72
CA GLN A 237 -8.72 14.74 6.51
C GLN A 237 -9.06 16.23 6.76
N PRO A 238 -8.83 16.77 7.98
CA PRO A 238 -8.91 18.20 8.30
C PRO A 238 -8.02 19.05 7.40
N GLU A 239 -8.36 20.33 7.24
CA GLU A 239 -7.54 21.28 6.47
C GLU A 239 -6.22 21.57 7.19
N ASP A 240 -5.11 21.29 6.49
CA ASP A 240 -3.72 21.48 6.90
C ASP A 240 -3.32 20.92 8.29
N PRO A 241 -2.07 20.45 8.49
CA PRO A 241 -0.96 20.31 7.54
C PRO A 241 -0.93 18.94 6.82
N PHE A 242 -1.83 18.02 7.17
CA PHE A 242 -1.82 16.64 6.66
C PHE A 242 -2.75 16.41 5.46
N GLN A 243 -3.62 17.37 5.14
CA GLN A 243 -4.36 17.35 3.89
C GLN A 243 -3.38 17.39 2.72
N LYS A 244 -3.54 16.47 1.77
CA LYS A 244 -2.79 16.44 0.53
C LYS A 244 -3.78 16.41 -0.63
N GLU A 245 -3.38 17.02 -1.74
CA GLU A 245 -4.13 16.88 -2.99
C GLU A 245 -4.26 15.41 -3.36
N THR A 246 -5.46 14.98 -3.72
CA THR A 246 -5.76 13.59 -4.09
C THR A 246 -5.91 13.41 -5.60
N THR A 247 -5.55 14.43 -6.39
CA THR A 247 -5.56 14.33 -7.86
C THR A 247 -4.57 13.25 -8.31
N ALA A 248 -4.95 12.48 -9.33
CA ALA A 248 -4.12 11.43 -9.92
C ALA A 248 -2.67 11.89 -10.16
N LYS A 249 -2.49 13.07 -10.77
CA LYS A 249 -1.19 13.69 -11.02
C LYS A 249 -0.39 13.90 -9.73
N SER A 250 -0.99 14.55 -8.73
CA SER A 250 -0.30 14.87 -7.47
C SER A 250 0.11 13.60 -6.70
N VAL A 251 -0.69 12.54 -6.78
CA VAL A 251 -0.40 11.24 -6.17
C VAL A 251 0.83 10.63 -6.85
N VAL A 252 0.83 10.50 -8.17
CA VAL A 252 1.96 9.93 -8.93
C VAL A 252 3.23 10.75 -8.74
N GLU A 253 3.15 12.07 -8.76
CA GLU A 253 4.29 12.95 -8.54
C GLU A 253 4.87 12.74 -7.14
N ARG A 254 4.05 12.68 -6.09
CA ARG A 254 4.52 12.40 -4.72
C ARG A 254 5.17 11.02 -4.59
N PHE A 255 4.59 9.99 -5.20
CA PHE A 255 5.19 8.65 -5.21
C PHE A 255 6.49 8.61 -6.00
N SER A 256 6.67 9.48 -7.00
CA SER A 256 7.86 9.49 -7.86
C SER A 256 9.02 10.34 -7.32
N GLN A 257 8.80 11.14 -6.26
CA GLN A 257 9.80 12.10 -5.75
C GLN A 257 11.15 11.45 -5.45
N HIS A 258 11.17 10.26 -4.87
CA HIS A 258 12.42 9.58 -4.49
C HIS A 258 13.18 8.96 -5.68
N ILE A 259 12.58 8.92 -6.88
CA ILE A 259 13.21 8.40 -8.10
C ILE A 259 13.47 9.51 -9.14
N TYR A 260 13.20 10.78 -8.85
CA TYR A 260 13.55 11.86 -9.77
C TYR A 260 15.05 11.89 -10.10
N GLY A 261 15.38 12.19 -11.36
CA GLY A 261 16.77 12.21 -11.82
C GLY A 261 17.36 10.85 -12.23
N THR A 262 16.63 9.75 -12.06
CA THR A 262 17.16 8.38 -12.29
C THR A 262 16.98 7.85 -13.71
N ASN A 263 16.18 8.51 -14.55
CA ASN A 263 15.76 8.07 -15.88
C ASN A 263 14.98 6.74 -15.88
N ILE A 264 14.36 6.37 -14.76
CA ILE A 264 13.50 5.18 -14.63
C ILE A 264 12.20 5.36 -15.43
N ASN A 265 11.69 4.25 -15.97
CA ASN A 265 10.38 4.18 -16.60
C ASN A 265 9.30 4.06 -15.52
N VAL A 266 8.30 4.95 -15.54
CA VAL A 266 7.14 4.94 -14.65
C VAL A 266 5.91 4.58 -15.45
N THR A 267 5.33 3.43 -15.16
CA THR A 267 4.11 2.95 -15.79
C THR A 267 2.92 3.25 -14.89
N THR A 268 1.86 3.80 -15.47
CA THR A 268 0.62 4.13 -14.76
C THR A 268 -0.59 3.63 -15.53
N ASP A 269 -1.65 3.22 -14.82
CA ASP A 269 -2.93 2.94 -15.45
C ASP A 269 -3.55 4.20 -16.08
N ASN A 270 -4.55 3.99 -16.94
CA ASN A 270 -5.37 5.00 -17.58
C ASN A 270 -5.95 6.00 -16.60
N TRP A 271 -6.33 5.59 -15.37
CA TRP A 271 -6.89 6.51 -14.37
C TRP A 271 -5.90 7.63 -14.04
N PHE A 272 -4.65 7.25 -13.80
CA PHE A 272 -3.59 8.18 -13.41
C PHE A 272 -2.95 8.95 -14.57
N THR A 273 -3.03 8.41 -15.78
CA THR A 273 -2.30 8.97 -16.93
C THR A 273 -2.94 10.25 -17.46
N SER A 274 -2.15 11.31 -17.62
CA SER A 274 -2.54 12.57 -18.27
C SER A 274 -1.36 13.24 -18.98
N MET A 275 -1.62 14.13 -19.94
CA MET A 275 -0.55 14.84 -20.66
C MET A 275 0.30 15.72 -19.73
N GLU A 276 -0.34 16.40 -18.78
CA GLU A 276 0.38 17.20 -17.80
C GLU A 276 1.31 16.35 -16.92
N LEU A 277 0.86 15.16 -16.51
CA LEU A 277 1.68 14.23 -15.75
C LEU A 277 2.87 13.76 -16.58
N VAL A 278 2.64 13.39 -17.84
CA VAL A 278 3.70 12.97 -18.77
C VAL A 278 4.79 14.03 -18.91
N GLU A 279 4.40 15.29 -19.11
CA GLU A 279 5.36 16.40 -19.19
C GLU A 279 6.10 16.63 -17.88
N SER A 280 5.40 16.53 -16.75
CA SER A 280 5.99 16.71 -15.42
C SER A 280 7.05 15.65 -15.12
N LEU A 281 6.74 14.36 -15.36
CA LEU A 281 7.68 13.26 -15.18
C LEU A 281 8.90 13.39 -16.10
N LYS A 282 8.69 13.80 -17.37
CA LYS A 282 9.80 14.08 -18.30
C LYS A 282 10.70 15.20 -17.81
N ARG A 283 10.14 16.31 -17.31
CA ARG A 283 10.93 17.41 -16.70
C ARG A 283 11.78 16.92 -15.52
N ASN A 284 11.27 15.97 -14.75
CA ASN A 284 11.96 15.36 -13.61
C ASN A 284 12.88 14.17 -13.99
N LYS A 285 13.23 14.02 -15.27
CA LYS A 285 14.09 12.95 -15.80
C LYS A 285 13.56 11.56 -15.48
N LEU A 286 12.28 11.35 -15.71
CA LEU A 286 11.61 10.05 -15.73
C LEU A 286 10.97 9.83 -17.09
N THR A 287 10.73 8.56 -17.43
CA THR A 287 10.04 8.20 -18.68
C THR A 287 8.67 7.62 -18.37
N PRO A 288 7.58 8.37 -18.64
CA PRO A 288 6.23 7.90 -18.40
C PRO A 288 5.78 6.91 -19.49
N LEU A 289 5.09 5.86 -19.06
CA LEU A 289 4.35 4.92 -19.89
C LEU A 289 2.93 4.80 -19.33
N GLY A 290 1.91 4.81 -20.18
CA GLY A 290 0.54 4.69 -19.70
C GLY A 290 -0.45 4.82 -20.84
N ILE A 291 -1.68 4.36 -20.58
CA ILE A 291 -2.77 4.41 -21.55
C ILE A 291 -3.48 5.77 -21.40
N ILE A 292 -3.71 6.47 -22.52
CA ILE A 292 -4.49 7.70 -22.54
C ILE A 292 -5.80 7.42 -23.27
N ARG A 293 -6.93 7.59 -22.58
CA ARG A 293 -8.24 7.48 -23.21
C ARG A 293 -8.42 8.59 -24.24
N LYS A 294 -9.04 8.26 -25.39
CA LYS A 294 -9.27 9.19 -26.52
C LYS A 294 -10.00 10.49 -26.13
N ASN A 295 -10.80 10.45 -25.07
CA ASN A 295 -11.57 11.58 -24.56
C ASN A 295 -10.82 12.46 -23.54
N LYS A 296 -9.64 12.03 -23.05
CA LYS A 296 -8.80 12.85 -22.17
C LYS A 296 -8.18 13.99 -22.98
N ARG A 297 -8.40 15.22 -22.52
CA ARG A 297 -7.96 16.47 -23.17
C ARG A 297 -6.55 16.85 -22.75
#